data_AF-H9NEE2-F1
#
_entry.id   AF-H9NEE2-F1
#
_cell.length_a   1.000
_cell.length_b   1.000
_cell.length_c   1.000
_cell.angle_alpha   90.00
_cell.angle_beta   90.00
_cell.angle_gamma   90.00
#
_symmetry.space_group_name_H-M   'P 1'
#
loop_
_entity.id
_entity.type
_entity.pdbx_description
1 polymer ?
#
loop_
_entity_poly.entity_id
_entity_poly.type
_entity_poly.pdbx_seq_one_letter_code
_entity_poly.pdbx_strand_id
1 'polypeptide(L)'
;VLYELSPIEDFSGSMSLSFSDPRFDDVKAPVDECKDKDMTYAAPLFVTAEFINNNTGEIKSQTVFMGDFPMMTEKGTFIINGTERVVVSQLVRSPGVYFDETIDKSTDKTLHSVKVIPSRGAWLEFDVDKRDTVGVRIDRKRRQPVTVLLKALGWTSEQIVERFGFS
;
A
#
# COMPACT_ATOMS: atom_id res chain seq x y z
N VAL A 1 5.06 9.70 -1.43
CA VAL A 1 5.49 9.08 -0.14
C VAL A 1 5.76 10.10 0.95
N LEU A 2 6.85 10.89 0.93
CA LEU A 2 7.14 11.83 2.04
C LEU A 2 6.02 12.85 2.28
N TYR A 3 5.44 13.39 1.20
CA TYR A 3 4.26 14.26 1.27
C TYR A 3 2.98 13.57 1.79
N GLU A 4 2.83 12.25 1.59
CA GLU A 4 1.67 11.51 2.13
C GLU A 4 1.79 11.27 3.64
N LEU A 5 3.02 11.22 4.15
CA LEU A 5 3.31 10.96 5.56
C LEU A 5 3.42 12.25 6.38
N SER A 6 3.58 13.40 5.73
CA SER A 6 3.83 14.69 6.40
C SER A 6 2.58 15.57 6.39
N PRO A 7 2.29 16.31 7.48
CA PRO A 7 2.99 16.27 8.76
C PRO A 7 2.66 15.00 9.56
N ILE A 8 3.64 14.50 10.33
CA ILE A 8 3.41 13.53 11.39
C ILE A 8 3.10 14.33 12.66
N GLU A 9 1.91 14.16 13.22
CA GLU A 9 1.47 14.86 14.43
C GLU A 9 1.48 13.91 15.64
N ASP A 10 1.79 14.46 16.81
CA ASP A 10 1.61 13.75 18.06
C ASP A 10 0.12 13.65 18.44
N PHE A 11 -0.22 12.79 19.41
CA PHE A 11 -1.61 12.56 19.80
C PHE A 11 -2.33 13.83 20.30
N SER A 12 -1.60 14.78 20.90
CA SER A 12 -2.18 16.03 21.40
C SER A 12 -2.25 17.14 20.34
N GLY A 13 -1.65 16.95 19.17
CA GLY A 13 -1.49 17.97 18.13
C GLY A 13 -0.58 19.15 18.54
N SER A 14 0.18 19.01 19.64
CA SER A 14 1.09 20.04 20.13
C SER A 14 2.44 20.05 19.41
N MET A 15 2.81 18.94 18.78
CA MET A 15 4.08 18.76 18.09
C MET A 15 3.83 18.13 16.72
N SER A 16 4.52 18.63 15.70
CA SER A 16 4.49 18.04 14.36
C SER A 16 5.88 17.95 13.74
N LEU A 17 6.06 16.95 12.89
CA LEU A 17 7.27 16.70 12.12
C LEU A 17 6.93 16.68 10.63
N SER A 18 7.55 17.54 9.85
CA SER A 18 7.38 17.62 8.40
C SER A 18 8.69 17.29 7.68
N PHE A 19 8.58 16.65 6.52
CA PHE A 19 9.73 16.37 5.65
C PHE A 19 9.63 17.16 4.34
N SER A 20 10.73 17.80 3.95
CA SER A 20 10.88 18.54 2.70
C SER A 20 12.23 18.26 2.05
N ASP A 21 12.40 18.74 0.81
CA ASP A 21 13.66 18.77 0.06
C ASP A 21 14.45 17.45 0.06
N PRO A 22 13.84 16.33 -0.36
CA PRO A 22 14.57 15.08 -0.51
C PRO A 22 15.64 15.22 -1.59
N ARG A 23 16.87 14.83 -1.27
CA ARG A 23 17.99 14.83 -2.21
C ARG A 23 18.90 13.64 -1.98
N PHE A 24 19.49 13.16 -3.06
CA PHE A 24 20.60 12.23 -3.00
C PHE A 24 21.90 13.02 -3.10
N ASP A 25 22.83 12.71 -2.22
CA ASP A 25 24.23 13.12 -2.39
C ASP A 25 24.93 12.12 -3.33
N ASP A 26 26.20 12.38 -3.66
CA ASP A 26 26.96 11.53 -4.56
C ASP A 26 27.12 10.10 -4.03
N VAL A 27 27.21 9.15 -4.97
CA VAL A 27 27.51 7.75 -4.66
C VAL A 27 28.85 7.63 -3.92
N LYS A 28 28.90 6.76 -2.92
CA LYS A 28 30.07 6.63 -2.04
C LYS A 28 31.32 6.10 -2.75
N ALA A 29 31.13 5.30 -3.79
CA ALA A 29 32.19 4.66 -4.56
C ALA A 29 31.68 4.38 -5.99
N PRO A 30 32.58 4.32 -6.99
CA PRO A 30 32.23 3.91 -8.34
C PRO A 30 31.85 2.42 -8.40
N VAL A 31 31.17 2.02 -9.47
CA VAL A 31 30.64 0.66 -9.68
C VAL A 31 31.73 -0.42 -9.57
N ASP A 32 32.91 -0.20 -10.15
CA ASP A 32 34.01 -1.19 -10.15
C ASP A 32 34.57 -1.40 -8.73
N GLU A 33 34.75 -0.31 -7.97
CA GLU A 33 35.18 -0.41 -6.57
C GLU A 33 34.14 -1.12 -5.71
N CYS A 34 32.85 -0.90 -5.97
CA CYS A 34 31.79 -1.61 -5.25
C CYS A 34 31.84 -3.12 -5.50
N LYS A 35 32.17 -3.54 -6.72
CA LYS A 35 32.34 -4.96 -7.07
C LYS A 35 33.56 -5.57 -6.38
N ASP A 36 34.70 -4.89 -6.41
CA ASP A 36 35.96 -5.39 -5.87
C ASP A 36 35.98 -5.47 -4.33
N LYS A 37 35.24 -4.58 -3.66
CA LYS A 37 35.21 -4.47 -2.19
C LYS A 37 33.94 -5.01 -1.54
N ASP A 38 33.12 -5.77 -2.27
CA ASP A 38 31.85 -6.31 -1.78
C ASP A 38 30.88 -5.25 -1.23
N MET A 39 30.91 -4.03 -1.78
CA MET A 39 30.06 -2.92 -1.36
C MET A 39 28.78 -2.82 -2.19
N THR A 40 27.77 -2.12 -1.66
CA THR A 40 26.57 -1.76 -2.43
C THR A 40 26.77 -0.41 -3.11
N TYR A 41 26.47 -0.33 -4.42
CA TYR A 41 26.50 0.93 -5.16
C TYR A 41 25.26 1.75 -4.79
N ALA A 42 25.45 2.72 -3.90
CA ALA A 42 24.36 3.49 -3.29
C ALA A 42 24.75 4.95 -3.05
N ALA A 43 23.73 5.81 -3.07
CA ALA A 43 23.80 7.22 -2.75
C ALA A 43 23.12 7.50 -1.39
N PRO A 44 23.68 8.37 -0.53
CA PRO A 44 23.02 8.74 0.71
C PRO A 44 21.81 9.65 0.44
N LEU A 45 20.65 9.31 1.00
CA LEU A 45 19.43 10.11 0.94
C LEU A 45 19.35 11.03 2.14
N PHE A 46 19.17 12.32 1.90
CA PHE A 46 18.90 13.32 2.92
C PHE A 46 17.55 13.97 2.71
N VAL A 47 16.92 14.36 3.81
CA VAL A 47 15.70 15.18 3.83
C VAL A 47 15.87 16.33 4.81
N THR A 48 15.21 17.44 4.55
CA THR A 48 15.04 18.49 5.57
C THR A 48 13.86 18.11 6.44
N ALA A 49 14.11 17.96 7.74
CA ALA A 49 13.10 17.65 8.74
C ALA A 49 12.82 18.91 9.57
N GLU A 50 11.56 19.33 9.62
CA GLU A 50 11.10 20.47 10.41
C GLU A 50 10.22 19.98 11.54
N PHE A 51 10.66 20.21 12.77
CA PHE A 51 9.92 19.94 13.98
C PHE A 51 9.29 21.24 14.50
N ILE A 52 7.97 21.26 14.60
CA ILE A 52 7.19 22.42 15.01
C ILE A 52 6.56 22.13 16.37
N ASN A 53 6.78 23.02 17.34
CA ASN A 53 6.00 23.05 18.58
C ASN A 53 4.87 24.06 18.41
N ASN A 54 3.64 23.56 18.24
CA ASN A 54 2.46 24.38 17.97
C ASN A 54 2.05 25.26 19.17
N ASN A 55 2.47 24.91 20.39
CA ASN A 55 2.17 25.71 21.58
C ASN A 55 3.05 26.97 21.67
N THR A 56 4.32 26.86 21.28
CA THR A 56 5.29 27.96 21.38
C THR A 56 5.54 28.66 20.03
N GLY A 57 5.18 28.02 18.92
CA GLY A 57 5.53 28.46 17.56
C GLY A 57 7.01 28.21 17.21
N GLU A 58 7.77 27.52 18.06
CA GLU A 58 9.18 27.21 17.80
C GLU A 58 9.31 26.18 16.67
N ILE A 59 10.16 26.49 15.69
CA ILE A 59 10.47 25.60 14.56
C ILE A 59 11.96 25.25 14.63
N LYS A 60 12.25 23.95 14.67
CA LYS A 60 13.61 23.40 14.55
C LYS A 60 13.73 22.69 13.23
N SER A 61 14.61 23.18 12.37
CA SER A 61 14.90 22.59 11.06
C SER A 61 16.27 21.93 11.06
N GLN A 62 16.35 20.70 10.57
CA GLN A 62 17.60 19.96 10.45
C GLN A 62 17.60 19.08 9.19
N THR A 63 18.73 19.03 8.50
CA THR A 63 18.97 17.98 7.50
C THR A 63 19.23 16.64 8.19
N VAL A 64 18.43 15.63 7.86
CA VAL A 64 18.52 14.28 8.42
C VAL A 64 18.92 13.29 7.33
N PHE A 65 19.87 12.41 7.67
CA PHE A 65 20.23 11.26 6.84
C PHE A 65 19.18 10.17 6.97
N MET A 66 18.56 9.78 5.86
CA MET A 66 17.48 8.79 5.82
C MET A 66 17.98 7.36 5.53
N GLY A 67 19.22 7.22 5.08
CA GLY A 67 19.80 5.94 4.69
C GLY A 67 20.46 5.97 3.31
N ASP A 68 21.15 4.89 2.99
CA ASP A 68 21.75 4.68 1.67
C ASP A 68 20.75 4.02 0.73
N PHE A 69 20.57 4.60 -0.46
CA PHE A 69 19.64 4.11 -1.47
C PHE A 69 20.42 3.47 -2.64
N PRO A 70 20.17 2.19 -2.98
CA PRO A 70 20.82 1.55 -4.11
C PRO A 70 20.54 2.28 -5.43
N MET A 71 21.60 2.63 -6.14
CA MET A 71 21.51 3.37 -7.39
C MET A 71 21.61 2.43 -8.59
N MET A 72 20.87 2.75 -9.64
CA MET A 72 20.91 1.99 -10.89
C MET A 72 22.16 2.36 -11.69
N THR A 73 22.82 1.36 -12.27
CA THR A 73 23.93 1.57 -13.21
C THR A 73 23.41 1.97 -14.60
N GLU A 74 24.29 2.44 -15.47
CA GLU A 74 23.94 2.73 -16.88
C GLU A 74 23.41 1.51 -17.65
N LYS A 75 23.70 0.30 -17.16
CA LYS A 75 23.23 -0.97 -17.76
C LYS A 75 21.84 -1.38 -17.28
N GLY A 76 21.21 -0.62 -16.38
CA GLY A 76 19.93 -0.99 -15.77
C GLY A 76 20.03 -2.05 -14.67
N THR A 77 21.23 -2.27 -14.12
CA THR A 77 21.49 -3.23 -13.04
C THR A 77 21.76 -2.51 -11.72
N PHE A 78 21.87 -3.26 -10.63
CA PHE A 78 22.22 -2.76 -9.29
C PHE A 78 23.37 -3.58 -8.73
N ILE A 79 24.33 -2.94 -8.04
CA ILE A 79 25.38 -3.67 -7.31
C ILE A 79 24.97 -3.76 -5.85
N ILE A 80 24.69 -4.97 -5.36
CA ILE A 80 24.30 -5.24 -3.98
C ILE A 80 25.35 -6.18 -3.36
N ASN A 81 26.08 -5.68 -2.38
CA ASN A 81 27.19 -6.39 -1.73
C ASN A 81 28.16 -7.01 -2.75
N GLY A 82 28.71 -6.18 -3.64
CA GLY A 82 29.62 -6.59 -4.73
C GLY A 82 28.97 -7.31 -5.90
N THR A 83 27.77 -7.87 -5.73
CA THR A 83 27.12 -8.69 -6.75
C THR A 83 26.18 -7.86 -7.63
N GLU A 84 26.33 -8.00 -8.94
CA GLU A 84 25.43 -7.38 -9.90
C GLU A 84 24.08 -8.12 -9.96
N ARG A 85 22.98 -7.36 -9.79
CA ARG A 85 21.61 -7.86 -9.73
C ARG A 85 20.72 -7.08 -10.68
N VAL A 86 19.67 -7.74 -11.15
CA VAL A 86 18.62 -7.14 -11.97
C VAL A 86 17.29 -7.24 -11.22
N VAL A 87 16.52 -6.15 -11.26
CA VAL A 87 15.13 -6.16 -10.80
C VAL A 87 14.25 -6.60 -11.96
N VAL A 88 13.53 -7.71 -11.79
CA VAL A 88 12.59 -8.21 -12.79
C VAL A 88 11.23 -7.53 -12.63
N SER A 89 10.66 -7.05 -13.74
CA SER A 89 9.31 -6.49 -13.75
C SER A 89 8.30 -7.59 -13.41
N GLN A 90 7.44 -7.32 -12.44
CA GLN A 90 6.35 -8.22 -12.06
C GLN A 90 5.07 -7.85 -12.82
N LEU A 91 4.38 -8.86 -13.35
CA LEU A 91 3.02 -8.70 -13.84
C LEU A 91 2.03 -9.04 -12.72
N VAL A 92 1.34 -8.02 -12.21
CA VAL A 92 0.33 -8.16 -11.15
C VAL A 92 -1.00 -7.56 -11.62
N ARG A 93 -2.11 -8.00 -11.02
CA ARG A 93 -3.43 -7.41 -11.30
C ARG A 93 -3.43 -5.95 -10.85
N SER A 94 -3.96 -5.07 -11.69
CA SER A 94 -4.12 -3.67 -11.32
C SER A 94 -5.19 -3.53 -10.22
N PRO A 95 -5.11 -2.48 -9.38
CA PRO A 95 -6.23 -2.10 -8.53
C PRO A 95 -7.49 -1.89 -9.37
N GLY A 96 -8.65 -2.31 -8.86
CA GLY A 96 -9.91 -2.24 -9.59
C GLY A 96 -10.96 -3.21 -9.09
N VAL A 97 -12.08 -3.26 -9.81
CA VAL A 97 -13.20 -4.16 -9.54
C VAL A 97 -13.23 -5.22 -10.62
N TYR A 98 -13.11 -6.49 -10.19
CA TYR A 98 -13.09 -7.64 -11.08
C TYR A 98 -14.33 -8.49 -10.84
N PHE A 99 -15.02 -8.85 -11.92
CA PHE A 99 -16.14 -9.78 -11.91
C PHE A 99 -15.66 -11.13 -12.39
N ASP A 100 -16.12 -12.20 -11.74
CA ASP A 100 -15.72 -13.56 -12.05
C ASP A 100 -16.95 -14.48 -12.00
N GLU A 101 -16.93 -15.54 -12.80
CA GLU A 101 -18.00 -16.50 -12.96
C GLU A 101 -17.41 -17.92 -12.92
N THR A 102 -17.99 -18.78 -12.09
CA THR A 102 -17.55 -20.17 -11.94
C THR A 102 -18.74 -21.11 -11.84
N ILE A 103 -18.60 -22.32 -12.38
CA ILE A 103 -19.66 -23.34 -12.27
C ILE A 103 -19.40 -24.17 -11.01
N ASP A 104 -20.36 -24.20 -10.08
CA ASP A 104 -20.33 -25.07 -8.92
C ASP A 104 -20.54 -26.52 -9.36
N LYS A 105 -19.48 -27.33 -9.24
CA LYS A 105 -19.49 -28.73 -9.68
C LYS A 105 -20.55 -29.61 -9.02
N SER A 106 -21.08 -29.22 -7.85
CA SER A 106 -22.06 -30.02 -7.10
C SER A 106 -23.50 -29.75 -7.50
N THR A 107 -23.79 -28.53 -7.97
CA THR A 107 -25.14 -28.06 -8.30
C THR A 107 -25.30 -27.68 -9.76
N ASP A 108 -24.21 -27.71 -10.54
CA ASP A 108 -24.10 -27.22 -11.91
C ASP A 108 -24.52 -25.76 -12.08
N LYS A 109 -24.52 -25.03 -10.95
CA LYS A 109 -25.00 -23.66 -10.88
C LYS A 109 -23.86 -22.69 -11.15
N THR A 110 -24.14 -21.69 -11.99
CA THR A 110 -23.28 -20.53 -12.14
C THR A 110 -23.24 -19.72 -10.85
N LEU A 111 -22.04 -19.54 -10.30
CA LEU A 111 -21.74 -18.68 -9.17
C LEU A 111 -20.99 -17.44 -9.66
N HIS A 112 -21.44 -16.27 -9.21
CA HIS A 112 -20.81 -14.99 -9.51
C HIS A 112 -20.05 -14.47 -8.29
N SER A 113 -18.90 -13.86 -8.54
CA SER A 113 -18.12 -13.18 -7.50
C SER A 113 -17.54 -11.87 -8.00
N VAL A 114 -17.29 -10.97 -7.06
CA VAL A 114 -16.70 -9.65 -7.30
C VAL A 114 -15.53 -9.46 -6.37
N LYS A 115 -14.39 -9.00 -6.88
CA LYS A 115 -13.21 -8.64 -6.10
C LYS A 115 -12.89 -7.17 -6.28
N VAL A 116 -12.92 -6.43 -5.20
CA VAL A 116 -12.45 -5.04 -5.13
C VAL A 116 -11.01 -5.08 -4.60
N ILE A 117 -10.06 -4.85 -5.50
CA ILE A 117 -8.63 -4.87 -5.24
C ILE A 117 -8.15 -3.42 -5.07
N PRO A 118 -7.78 -2.97 -3.85
CA PRO A 118 -7.24 -1.64 -3.65
C PRO A 118 -5.76 -1.57 -4.05
N SER A 119 -5.24 -0.35 -4.25
CA SER A 119 -3.81 -0.09 -4.40
C SER A 119 -3.03 -0.31 -3.11
N ARG A 120 -3.67 -0.07 -1.97
CA ARG A 120 -3.13 -0.29 -0.61
C ARG A 120 -4.29 -0.68 0.32
N GLY A 121 -4.11 -1.70 1.14
CA GLY A 121 -5.08 -2.11 2.16
C GLY A 121 -5.82 -3.43 1.86
N ALA A 122 -6.89 -3.67 2.61
CA ALA A 122 -7.64 -4.93 2.61
C ALA A 122 -8.50 -5.11 1.34
N TRP A 123 -8.51 -6.32 0.81
CA TRP A 123 -9.39 -6.68 -0.31
C TRP A 123 -10.83 -6.87 0.19
N LEU A 124 -11.81 -6.46 -0.62
CA LEU A 124 -13.21 -6.82 -0.42
C LEU A 124 -13.63 -7.80 -1.50
N GLU A 125 -14.10 -8.96 -1.10
CA GLU A 125 -14.54 -10.02 -2.01
C GLU A 125 -15.99 -10.35 -1.72
N PHE A 126 -16.85 -10.26 -2.73
CA PHE A 126 -18.26 -10.58 -2.67
C PHE A 126 -18.55 -11.83 -3.48
N ASP A 127 -19.48 -12.66 -3.03
CA ASP A 127 -19.89 -13.86 -3.76
C ASP A 127 -21.36 -14.18 -3.54
N VAL A 128 -21.99 -14.71 -4.58
CA VAL A 128 -23.26 -15.42 -4.48
C VAL A 128 -22.94 -16.91 -4.34
N ASP A 129 -23.38 -17.52 -3.24
CA ASP A 129 -23.15 -18.95 -3.04
C ASP A 129 -24.25 -19.82 -3.70
N LYS A 130 -24.06 -21.14 -3.66
CA LYS A 130 -25.01 -22.10 -4.21
C LYS A 130 -26.40 -22.08 -3.58
N ARG A 131 -26.58 -21.37 -2.46
CA ARG A 131 -27.86 -21.20 -1.76
C ARG A 131 -28.48 -19.81 -2.02
N ASP A 132 -28.01 -19.09 -3.04
CA ASP A 132 -28.48 -17.74 -3.38
C ASP A 132 -28.26 -16.70 -2.27
N THR A 133 -27.29 -16.94 -1.39
CA THR A 133 -26.94 -15.94 -0.38
C THR A 133 -25.78 -15.09 -0.85
N VAL A 134 -25.84 -13.79 -0.59
CA VAL A 134 -24.74 -12.86 -0.87
C VAL A 134 -23.84 -12.73 0.36
N GLY A 135 -22.56 -13.00 0.16
CA GLY A 135 -21.53 -12.95 1.20
C GLY A 135 -20.43 -11.96 0.89
N VAL A 136 -19.66 -11.63 1.92
CA VAL A 136 -18.46 -10.81 1.83
C VAL A 136 -17.31 -11.47 2.61
N ARG A 137 -16.09 -11.38 2.08
CA ARG A 137 -14.83 -11.63 2.79
C ARG A 137 -14.00 -10.35 2.76
N ILE A 138 -13.43 -10.01 3.91
CA ILE A 138 -12.49 -8.91 4.05
C ILE A 138 -11.10 -9.53 4.22
N ASP A 139 -10.16 -9.20 3.33
CA ASP A 139 -8.78 -9.69 3.36
C ASP A 139 -8.67 -11.23 3.38
N ARG A 140 -9.45 -11.90 2.52
CA ARG A 140 -9.53 -13.37 2.41
C ARG A 140 -9.92 -14.10 3.70
N LYS A 141 -10.47 -13.40 4.69
CA LYS A 141 -10.97 -14.00 5.94
C LYS A 141 -12.30 -14.71 5.75
N ARG A 142 -12.89 -15.18 6.86
CA ARG A 142 -14.17 -15.90 6.89
C ARG A 142 -15.27 -15.13 6.17
N ARG A 143 -16.06 -15.84 5.37
CA ARG A 143 -17.28 -15.32 4.73
C ARG A 143 -18.31 -14.89 5.78
N GLN A 144 -18.80 -13.68 5.66
CA GLN A 144 -19.91 -13.13 6.45
C GLN A 144 -21.07 -12.78 5.51
N PRO A 145 -22.33 -12.76 5.99
CA PRO A 145 -23.43 -12.22 5.20
C PRO A 145 -23.15 -10.76 4.83
N VAL A 146 -23.46 -10.38 3.58
CA VAL A 146 -23.21 -9.00 3.11
C VAL A 146 -23.95 -7.95 3.96
N THR A 147 -25.08 -8.34 4.55
CA THR A 147 -25.87 -7.49 5.45
C THR A 147 -25.10 -7.06 6.71
N VAL A 148 -24.11 -7.83 7.16
CA VAL A 148 -23.23 -7.44 8.28
C VAL A 148 -22.39 -6.23 7.89
N LEU A 149 -21.82 -6.24 6.67
CA LEU A 149 -21.07 -5.09 6.17
C LEU A 149 -21.96 -3.86 6.00
N LEU A 150 -23.16 -4.02 5.42
CA LEU A 150 -24.09 -2.90 5.25
C LEU A 150 -24.50 -2.28 6.59
N LYS A 151 -24.78 -3.11 7.61
CA LYS A 151 -25.05 -2.64 8.98
C LYS A 151 -23.86 -1.93 9.60
N ALA A 152 -22.63 -2.43 9.37
CA ALA A 152 -21.42 -1.76 9.84
C ALA A 152 -21.19 -0.39 9.16
N LEU A 153 -21.69 -0.22 7.92
CA LEU A 153 -21.73 1.06 7.21
C LEU A 153 -22.89 1.97 7.65
N GLY A 154 -23.66 1.58 8.67
CA GLY A 154 -24.72 2.39 9.26
C GLY A 154 -26.12 2.15 8.70
N TRP A 155 -26.33 1.13 7.86
CA TRP A 155 -27.64 0.84 7.29
C TRP A 155 -28.55 0.09 8.27
N THR A 156 -29.83 0.46 8.31
CA THR A 156 -30.85 -0.31 9.05
C THR A 156 -31.35 -1.50 8.23
N SER A 157 -32.02 -2.45 8.88
CA SER A 157 -32.58 -3.61 8.17
C SER A 157 -33.67 -3.18 7.18
N GLU A 158 -34.46 -2.16 7.53
CA GLU A 158 -35.53 -1.59 6.72
C GLU A 158 -34.97 -0.97 5.44
N GLN A 159 -33.90 -0.17 5.55
CA GLN A 159 -33.22 0.43 4.38
C GLN A 159 -32.63 -0.62 3.44
N ILE A 160 -32.05 -1.70 3.99
CA ILE A 160 -31.52 -2.80 3.19
C ILE A 160 -32.66 -3.49 2.42
N VAL A 161 -33.78 -3.78 3.08
CA VAL A 161 -34.95 -4.41 2.45
C VAL A 161 -35.63 -3.48 1.45
N GLU A 162 -35.75 -2.19 1.74
CA GLU A 162 -36.32 -1.22 0.80
C GLU A 162 -35.48 -1.11 -0.48
N ARG A 163 -34.15 -1.15 -0.36
CA ARG A 163 -33.24 -0.99 -1.49
C ARG A 163 -33.03 -2.25 -2.32
N PHE A 164 -32.96 -3.41 -1.66
CA PHE A 164 -32.56 -4.69 -2.27
C PHE A 164 -33.61 -5.79 -2.12
N GLY A 165 -34.70 -5.54 -1.41
CA GLY A 165 -35.84 -6.44 -1.36
C GLY A 165 -36.45 -6.56 -2.75
N PHE A 166 -36.69 -7.79 -3.17
CA PHE A 166 -37.38 -8.07 -4.42
C PHE A 166 -38.88 -7.81 -4.25
N SER A 167 -39.51 -7.24 -5.28
CA SER A 167 -40.95 -7.37 -5.54
C SER A 167 -41.24 -8.69 -6.22
#